data_AF-A0ABD5DW17-F1
#
_entry.id   AF-A0ABD5DW17-F1
#
_cell.length_a   1.000
_cell.length_b   1.000
_cell.length_c   1.000
_cell.angle_alpha   90.00
_cell.angle_beta   90.00
_cell.angle_gamma   90.00
#
_symmetry.space_group_name_H-M   'P 1'
#
loop_
_entity.id
_entity.type
_entity.pdbx_description
1 polymer ?
#
loop_
_entity_poly.entity_id
_entity_poly.type
_entity_poly.pdbx_seq_one_letter_code
_entity_poly.pdbx_strand_id
1 'polypeptide(L)'
;MKGVAFGIILSLIPLSSMAADCFDMAGRDYKIDPDLLRAISWQESGFKIDAIGRNPVTGYGSGLMQIDSQHFNELSRYGIKPDHLLSDACLNIYTGAY
;
A
#
# COMPACT_ATOMS: atom_id res chain seq x y z
N MET A 1 32.65 -56.18 6.96
CA MET A 1 32.49 -54.89 6.26
C MET A 1 31.00 -54.56 6.25
N LYS A 2 30.53 -53.66 7.12
CA LYS A 2 29.12 -53.26 7.17
C LYS A 2 29.02 -51.89 6.51
N GLY A 3 28.55 -51.85 5.28
CA GLY A 3 28.36 -50.60 4.53
C GLY A 3 27.16 -49.85 5.09
N VAL A 4 27.37 -48.64 5.60
CA VAL A 4 26.31 -47.74 6.02
C VAL A 4 25.95 -46.88 4.81
N ALA A 5 24.77 -47.10 4.25
CA ALA A 5 24.23 -46.25 3.19
C ALA A 5 23.66 -44.96 3.82
N PHE A 6 24.30 -43.83 3.57
CA PHE A 6 23.81 -42.50 3.98
C PHE A 6 22.73 -42.06 2.99
N GLY A 7 21.46 -42.20 3.37
CA GLY A 7 20.33 -41.67 2.59
C GLY A 7 20.22 -40.16 2.78
N ILE A 8 20.35 -39.39 1.69
CA ILE A 8 20.11 -37.94 1.69
C ILE A 8 18.60 -37.73 1.70
N ILE A 9 18.04 -37.29 2.83
CA ILE A 9 16.66 -36.80 2.93
C ILE A 9 16.66 -35.35 2.44
N LEU A 10 16.16 -35.11 1.23
CA LEU A 10 15.93 -33.75 0.71
C LEU A 10 14.66 -33.19 1.36
N SER A 11 14.83 -32.47 2.46
CA SER A 11 13.74 -31.75 3.12
C SER A 11 13.31 -30.57 2.26
N LEU A 12 12.08 -30.62 1.72
CA LEU A 12 11.44 -29.49 1.03
C LEU A 12 11.04 -28.44 2.08
N ILE A 13 11.88 -27.42 2.26
CA ILE A 13 11.54 -26.26 3.10
C ILE A 13 10.58 -25.38 2.29
N PRO A 14 9.34 -25.12 2.75
CA PRO A 14 8.49 -24.15 2.10
C PRO A 14 9.09 -22.75 2.28
N LEU A 15 9.49 -22.11 1.17
CA LEU A 15 9.80 -20.69 1.15
C LEU A 15 8.47 -19.93 1.25
N SER A 16 8.19 -19.37 2.43
CA SER A 16 7.11 -18.40 2.58
C SER A 16 7.48 -17.13 1.81
N SER A 17 6.91 -16.94 0.62
CA SER A 17 6.98 -15.65 -0.06
C SER A 17 6.09 -14.66 0.71
N MET A 18 6.69 -13.72 1.43
CA MET A 18 5.95 -12.56 1.93
C MET A 18 5.53 -11.76 0.70
N ALA A 19 4.23 -11.76 0.38
CA ALA A 19 3.72 -10.94 -0.70
C ALA A 19 3.92 -9.47 -0.33
N ALA A 20 4.59 -8.72 -1.20
CA ALA A 20 4.76 -7.28 -1.02
C ALA A 20 3.38 -6.60 -1.06
N ASP A 21 3.09 -5.75 -0.08
CA ASP A 21 1.86 -4.97 -0.07
C ASP A 21 2.01 -3.70 -0.94
N CYS A 22 0.94 -2.92 -1.04
CA CYS A 22 0.97 -1.70 -1.85
C CYS A 22 1.84 -0.58 -1.26
N PHE A 23 2.14 -0.61 0.04
CA PHE A 23 3.14 0.28 0.64
C PHE A 23 4.55 -0.12 0.22
N ASP A 24 4.86 -1.42 0.19
CA ASP A 24 6.16 -1.93 -0.28
C ASP A 24 6.39 -1.61 -1.76
N MET A 25 5.35 -1.74 -2.58
CA MET A 25 5.43 -1.44 -4.01
C MET A 25 5.58 0.08 -4.25
N ALA A 26 4.73 0.91 -3.63
CA ALA A 26 4.84 2.36 -3.75
C ALA A 26 6.18 2.89 -3.20
N GLY A 27 6.62 2.40 -2.05
CA GLY A 27 7.90 2.80 -1.45
C GLY A 27 9.09 2.46 -2.35
N ARG A 28 9.07 1.28 -3.01
CA ARG A 28 10.11 0.90 -3.99
C ARG A 28 10.15 1.80 -5.21
N ASP A 29 8.99 2.13 -5.76
CA ASP A 29 8.85 2.89 -7.01
C ASP A 29 9.18 4.36 -6.79
N TYR A 30 8.70 4.96 -5.71
CA TYR A 30 8.94 6.37 -5.35
C TYR A 30 10.18 6.60 -4.47
N LYS A 31 10.92 5.54 -4.10
CA LYS A 31 12.09 5.60 -3.21
C LYS A 31 11.77 6.19 -1.83
N ILE A 32 10.61 5.82 -1.30
CA ILE A 32 10.13 6.19 0.04
C ILE A 32 10.19 4.95 0.93
N ASP A 33 10.55 5.10 2.21
CA ASP A 33 10.47 4.01 3.16
C ASP A 33 9.00 3.52 3.29
N PRO A 34 8.70 2.24 2.99
CA PRO A 34 7.34 1.71 3.12
C PRO A 34 6.73 1.92 4.51
N ASP A 35 7.54 1.87 5.57
CA ASP A 35 7.05 2.08 6.95
C ASP A 35 6.69 3.53 7.21
N LEU A 36 7.31 4.48 6.52
CA LEU A 36 6.88 5.87 6.53
C LEU A 36 5.49 6.02 5.90
N LEU A 37 5.24 5.39 4.76
CA LEU A 37 3.92 5.43 4.12
C LEU A 37 2.85 4.77 5.00
N ARG A 38 3.17 3.66 5.67
CA ARG A 38 2.28 3.03 6.65
C ARG A 38 1.99 3.94 7.83
N ALA A 39 3.00 4.61 8.37
CA ALA A 39 2.84 5.55 9.48
C ALA A 39 1.94 6.74 9.09
N ILE A 40 2.10 7.26 7.88
CA ILE A 40 1.21 8.30 7.33
C ILE A 40 -0.22 7.77 7.25
N SER A 41 -0.45 6.62 6.60
CA SER A 41 -1.80 6.07 6.46
C SER A 41 -2.47 5.78 7.80
N TRP A 42 -1.71 5.30 8.78
CA TRP A 42 -2.19 5.12 10.15
C TRP A 42 -2.63 6.46 10.78
N GLN A 43 -1.81 7.49 10.66
CA GLN A 43 -2.10 8.81 11.22
C GLN A 43 -3.30 9.46 10.54
N GLU A 44 -3.45 9.28 9.22
CA GLU A 44 -4.47 9.93 8.42
C GLU A 44 -5.85 9.27 8.55
N SER A 45 -5.91 7.94 8.59
CA SER A 45 -7.19 7.21 8.53
C SER A 45 -7.30 6.02 9.48
N GLY A 46 -6.22 5.65 10.19
CA GLY A 46 -6.16 4.39 10.93
C GLY A 46 -6.29 3.16 10.03
N PHE A 47 -5.74 3.23 8.82
CA PHE A 47 -5.87 2.23 7.75
C PHE A 47 -7.32 1.99 7.26
N LYS A 48 -8.19 2.98 7.38
CA LYS A 48 -9.57 2.88 6.89
C LYS A 48 -9.67 3.31 5.41
N ILE A 49 -9.98 2.34 4.54
CA ILE A 49 -10.00 2.53 3.07
C ILE A 49 -11.08 3.50 2.61
N ASP A 50 -12.25 3.47 3.24
CA ASP A 50 -13.42 4.30 2.91
C ASP A 50 -13.50 5.57 3.77
N ALA A 51 -12.39 6.01 4.37
CA ALA A 51 -12.36 7.19 5.23
C ALA A 51 -12.57 8.49 4.44
N ILE A 52 -13.48 9.33 4.92
CA ILE A 52 -13.66 10.71 4.45
C ILE A 52 -13.30 11.65 5.59
N GLY A 53 -12.18 12.35 5.46
CA GLY A 53 -11.71 13.30 6.46
C GLY A 53 -12.20 14.71 6.18
N ARG A 54 -12.34 15.49 7.25
CA ARG A 54 -12.79 16.88 7.17
C ARG A 54 -11.60 17.81 6.96
N ASN A 55 -11.60 18.56 5.85
CA ASN A 55 -10.64 19.64 5.66
C ASN A 55 -11.13 20.91 6.42
N PRO A 56 -10.29 21.55 7.26
CA PRO A 56 -10.69 22.72 8.05
C PRO A 56 -10.89 24.00 7.23
N VAL A 57 -10.37 24.06 6.01
CA VAL A 57 -10.49 25.20 5.09
C VAL A 57 -11.61 24.94 4.08
N THR A 58 -11.40 24.02 3.15
CA THR A 58 -12.35 23.67 2.09
C THR A 58 -12.02 22.30 1.53
N GLY A 59 -13.04 21.49 1.22
CA GLY A 59 -12.87 20.16 0.63
C GLY A 59 -12.89 19.02 1.66
N TYR A 60 -12.33 17.88 1.29
CA TYR A 60 -12.22 16.69 2.13
C TYR A 60 -11.04 15.81 1.70
N GLY A 61 -10.53 15.01 2.64
CA GLY A 61 -9.55 13.96 2.37
C GLY A 61 -10.23 12.63 2.04
N SER A 62 -9.66 11.85 1.12
CA SER A 62 -10.21 10.56 0.68
C SER A 62 -9.28 9.38 0.95
N GLY A 63 -9.82 8.37 1.62
CA GLY A 63 -9.26 7.04 1.81
C GLY A 63 -8.02 6.96 2.70
N LEU A 64 -7.21 5.91 2.49
CA LEU A 64 -6.09 5.53 3.36
C LEU A 64 -5.10 6.66 3.65
N MET A 65 -4.76 7.42 2.61
CA MET A 65 -3.77 8.50 2.62
C MET A 65 -4.42 9.89 2.66
N GLN A 66 -5.75 9.96 2.85
CA GLN A 66 -6.51 11.22 2.92
C GLN A 66 -6.21 12.21 1.78
N ILE A 67 -6.20 11.72 0.54
CA ILE A 67 -5.92 12.53 -0.66
C ILE A 67 -6.91 13.69 -0.74
N ASP A 68 -6.40 14.91 -0.80
CA ASP A 68 -7.23 16.11 -0.79
C ASP A 68 -8.02 16.29 -2.09
N SER A 69 -9.33 16.55 -1.94
CA SER A 69 -10.26 16.82 -3.04
C SER A 69 -9.84 17.93 -4.01
N GLN A 70 -8.97 18.85 -3.60
CA GLN A 70 -8.42 19.90 -4.46
C GLN A 70 -7.61 19.33 -5.63
N HIS A 71 -7.00 18.16 -5.48
CA HIS A 71 -6.21 17.50 -6.53
C HIS A 71 -7.06 16.71 -7.52
N PHE A 72 -8.37 16.54 -7.30
CA PHE A 72 -9.20 15.64 -8.10
C PHE A 72 -9.30 16.04 -9.57
N ASN A 73 -9.28 17.35 -9.86
CA ASN A 73 -9.26 17.82 -11.24
C ASN A 73 -7.98 17.38 -11.97
N GLU A 74 -6.83 17.41 -11.29
CA GLU A 74 -5.58 16.92 -11.87
C GLU A 74 -5.59 15.40 -11.99
N LEU A 75 -5.99 14.68 -10.94
CA LEU A 75 -6.06 13.22 -10.91
C LEU A 75 -6.99 12.65 -11.98
N SER A 76 -8.06 13.36 -12.32
CA SER A 76 -8.97 12.96 -13.41
C SER A 76 -8.26 12.82 -14.76
N ARG A 77 -7.16 13.56 -14.98
CA ARG A 77 -6.35 13.48 -16.21
C ARG A 77 -5.60 12.16 -16.32
N TYR A 78 -5.35 11.48 -15.20
CA TYR A 78 -4.80 10.13 -15.13
C TYR A 78 -5.89 9.05 -15.09
N GLY A 79 -7.16 9.42 -15.22
CA GLY A 79 -8.29 8.49 -15.13
C GLY A 79 -8.67 8.11 -13.69
N ILE A 80 -8.11 8.78 -12.69
CA ILE A 80 -8.40 8.53 -11.28
C ILE A 80 -9.63 9.36 -10.89
N LYS A 81 -10.71 8.66 -10.48
CA LYS A 81 -11.94 9.27 -9.99
C LYS A 81 -11.97 9.22 -8.45
N PRO A 82 -12.69 10.15 -7.79
CA PRO A 82 -12.78 10.17 -6.33
C PRO A 82 -13.21 8.83 -5.72
N ASP A 83 -14.19 8.16 -6.32
CA ASP A 83 -14.68 6.86 -5.83
C ASP A 83 -13.61 5.76 -5.85
N HIS A 84 -12.65 5.84 -6.76
CA HIS A 84 -11.54 4.88 -6.80
C HIS A 84 -10.66 5.04 -5.56
N LEU A 85 -10.45 6.27 -5.08
CA LEU A 85 -9.65 6.54 -3.88
C LEU A 85 -10.30 6.02 -2.59
N LEU A 86 -11.59 5.67 -2.62
CA LEU A 86 -12.35 5.14 -1.48
C LEU A 86 -12.58 3.64 -1.57
N SER A 87 -12.21 3.01 -2.69
CA SER A 87 -12.46 1.59 -2.95
C SER A 87 -11.21 0.80 -3.35
N ASP A 88 -10.22 1.48 -3.93
CA ASP A 88 -8.93 0.92 -4.31
C ASP A 88 -7.83 1.45 -3.38
N ALA A 89 -7.49 0.60 -2.40
CA ALA A 89 -6.44 0.90 -1.43
C ALA A 89 -5.07 1.15 -2.09
N CYS A 90 -4.73 0.38 -3.12
CA CYS A 90 -3.43 0.46 -3.76
C CYS A 90 -3.30 1.72 -4.61
N LEU A 91 -4.35 2.07 -5.35
CA LEU A 91 -4.42 3.34 -6.05
C LEU A 91 -4.32 4.51 -5.08
N ASN A 92 -5.01 4.45 -3.93
CA ASN A 92 -4.94 5.49 -2.91
C ASN A 92 -3.52 5.65 -2.35
N ILE A 93 -2.84 4.54 -2.02
CA ILE A 93 -1.46 4.54 -1.52
C ILE A 93 -0.50 5.12 -2.57
N TYR A 94 -0.59 4.68 -3.83
CA TYR A 94 0.25 5.21 -4.91
C TYR A 94 -0.01 6.70 -5.16
N THR A 95 -1.27 7.12 -5.10
CA THR A 95 -1.64 8.54 -5.25
C THR A 95 -1.06 9.38 -4.11
N GLY A 96 -1.00 8.85 -2.88
CA GLY A 96 -0.42 9.54 -1.73
C GLY A 96 1.11 9.54 -1.70
N ALA A 97 1.76 8.71 -2.51
CA ALA A 97 3.22 8.63 -2.63
C ALA A 97 3.79 9.46 -3.80
N TYR A 98 2.94 9.93 -4.71
CA TYR A 98 3.29 10.76 -5.87
C TYR A 98 3.31 12.24 -5.51
#